data_AF-D5RRL3-F1
#
_entry.id   AF-D5RRL3-F1
#
_cell.length_a   1.000
_cell.length_b   1.000
_cell.length_c   1.000
_cell.angle_alpha   90.00
_cell.angle_beta   90.00
_cell.angle_gamma   90.00
#
_symmetry.space_group_name_H-M   'P 1'
#
loop_
_entity.id
_entity.type
_entity.pdbx_description
1 polymer ?
#
loop_
_entity_poly.entity_id
_entity_poly.type
_entity_poly.pdbx_seq_one_letter_code
_entity_poly.pdbx_strand_id
1 'polypeptide(L)'
;MSAPAINPRLEPFRLRGANFNLLVLRLLDPRAEVIVPAIADQFRRAPGFLRFAPLVLGLDDLNVAPHEVDFATLAGELRAIEIMPIGTIGGSPELRAAAQGAGLPPLRA
;
A
#
# COMPACT_ATOMS: atom_id res chain seq x y z
N MET A 1 -59.66 -2.96 7.15
CA MET A 1 -58.85 -2.46 6.01
C MET A 1 -57.43 -2.29 6.50
N SER A 2 -56.56 -3.27 6.27
CA SER A 2 -55.15 -3.20 6.69
C SER A 2 -54.36 -2.35 5.70
N ALA A 3 -53.61 -1.38 6.21
CA ALA A 3 -52.69 -0.55 5.42
C ALA A 3 -51.59 -1.42 4.79
N PRO A 4 -51.07 -1.08 3.60
CA PRO A 4 -49.97 -1.82 3.02
C PRO A 4 -48.71 -1.60 3.86
N ALA A 5 -48.05 -2.69 4.24
CA ALA A 5 -46.75 -2.65 4.88
C ALA A 5 -45.74 -1.97 3.96
N ILE A 6 -45.09 -0.92 4.45
CA ILE A 6 -44.01 -0.22 3.78
C ILE A 6 -42.87 -1.22 3.58
N ASN A 7 -42.54 -1.54 2.33
CA ASN A 7 -41.36 -2.32 2.00
C ASN A 7 -40.14 -1.47 2.41
N PRO A 8 -39.35 -1.86 3.42
CA PRO A 8 -38.16 -1.10 3.77
C PRO A 8 -37.24 -1.12 2.56
N ARG A 9 -36.88 0.08 2.07
CA ARG A 9 -36.03 0.26 0.90
C ARG A 9 -34.78 -0.61 1.06
N LEU A 10 -34.57 -1.56 0.14
CA LEU A 10 -33.32 -2.30 0.03
C LEU A 10 -32.20 -1.28 -0.14
N GLU A 11 -31.37 -1.13 0.88
CA GLU A 11 -30.19 -0.26 0.89
C GLU A 11 -28.96 -1.18 0.78
N PRO A 12 -28.55 -1.58 -0.44
CA PRO A 12 -27.55 -2.63 -0.63
C PRO A 12 -26.14 -2.25 -0.20
N PHE A 13 -25.84 -0.97 -0.04
CA PHE A 13 -24.55 -0.49 0.45
C PHE A 13 -24.67 0.89 1.12
N ARG A 14 -23.72 1.16 2.03
CA ARG A 14 -23.42 2.50 2.57
C ARG A 14 -21.93 2.72 2.48
N LEU A 15 -21.53 3.87 1.95
CA LEU A 15 -20.13 4.26 1.87
C LEU A 15 -19.87 5.40 2.85
N ARG A 16 -18.83 5.26 3.66
CA ARG A 16 -18.36 6.33 4.56
C ARG A 16 -16.84 6.35 4.53
N GLY A 17 -16.27 7.55 4.57
CA GLY A 17 -14.85 7.72 4.84
C GLY A 17 -14.53 7.27 6.26
N ALA A 18 -13.36 6.66 6.44
CA ALA A 18 -12.79 6.30 7.73
C ALA A 18 -11.30 6.61 7.70
N ASN A 19 -10.76 6.97 8.87
CA ASN A 19 -9.33 7.21 9.02
C ASN A 19 -8.66 5.91 9.48
N PHE A 20 -7.56 5.56 8.84
CA PHE A 20 -6.72 4.42 9.20
C PHE A 20 -5.33 4.91 9.54
N ASN A 21 -4.72 4.35 10.58
CA ASN A 21 -3.29 4.51 10.82
C ASN A 21 -2.56 3.40 10.07
N LEU A 22 -1.61 3.78 9.22
CA LEU A 22 -0.86 2.86 8.36
C LEU A 22 0.63 3.06 8.56
N LEU A 23 1.38 1.97 8.46
CA LEU A 23 2.84 2.03 8.43
C LEU A 23 3.30 2.54 7.06
N VAL A 24 4.25 3.48 7.08
CA VAL A 24 4.91 3.98 5.87
C VAL A 24 6.34 3.45 5.83
N LEU A 25 6.64 2.62 4.84
CA LEU A 25 8.02 2.22 4.53
C LEU A 25 8.64 3.29 3.64
N ARG A 26 9.46 4.16 4.21
CA ARG A 26 10.23 5.14 3.42
C ARG A 26 11.33 4.41 2.66
N LEU A 27 11.31 4.51 1.34
CA LEU A 27 12.29 3.89 0.48
C LEU A 27 13.54 4.79 0.40
N LEU A 28 14.68 4.22 0.75
CA LEU A 28 15.98 4.90 0.72
C LEU A 28 16.92 4.34 -0.37
N ASP A 29 16.54 3.23 -0.99
CA ASP A 29 17.25 2.57 -2.08
C ASP A 29 16.22 2.15 -3.13
N PRO A 30 16.49 2.25 -4.44
CA PRO A 30 15.54 1.86 -5.48
C PRO A 30 15.38 0.34 -5.68
N ARG A 31 16.28 -0.47 -5.12
CA ARG A 31 16.41 -1.90 -5.44
C ARG A 31 15.63 -2.80 -4.49
N ALA A 32 14.78 -3.67 -5.05
CA ALA A 32 14.01 -4.64 -4.29
C ALA A 32 14.92 -5.64 -3.56
N GLU A 33 16.01 -6.07 -4.20
CA GLU A 33 16.99 -7.00 -3.63
C GLU A 33 17.75 -6.43 -2.42
N VAL A 34 17.69 -5.12 -2.19
CA VAL A 34 18.22 -4.47 -0.99
C VAL A 34 17.12 -4.31 0.06
N ILE A 35 15.95 -3.82 -0.35
CA ILE A 35 14.85 -3.48 0.57
C ILE A 35 14.25 -4.73 1.22
N VAL A 36 13.91 -5.75 0.44
CA VAL A 36 13.12 -6.90 0.92
C VAL A 36 13.88 -7.74 1.95
N PRO A 37 15.18 -8.07 1.76
CA PRO A 37 15.94 -8.75 2.81
C PRO A 37 16.10 -7.90 4.08
N ALA A 38 16.26 -6.58 3.94
CA ALA A 38 16.46 -5.68 5.09
C ALA A 38 15.22 -5.63 6.00
N ILE A 39 14.02 -5.49 5.41
CA ILE A 39 12.78 -5.51 6.19
C ILE A 39 12.51 -6.90 6.77
N ALA A 40 12.78 -7.97 6.01
CA ALA A 40 12.64 -9.33 6.53
C ALA A 40 13.56 -9.59 7.74
N ASP A 41 14.81 -9.13 7.70
CA ASP A 41 15.75 -9.29 8.82
C ASP A 41 15.33 -8.46 10.03
N GLN A 42 14.85 -7.22 9.82
CA GLN A 42 14.37 -6.34 10.89
C GLN A 42 13.25 -7.00 11.71
N PHE A 43 12.35 -7.75 11.07
CA PHE A 43 11.23 -8.41 11.72
C PHE A 43 11.45 -9.90 12.00
N ARG A 44 12.66 -10.43 11.79
CA ARG A 44 12.99 -11.84 12.05
C ARG A 44 12.69 -12.29 13.48
N ARG A 45 12.84 -11.41 14.48
CA ARG A 45 12.53 -11.69 15.89
C ARG A 45 11.05 -11.52 16.26
N ALA A 46 10.26 -10.93 15.36
CA ALA A 46 8.84 -10.67 15.53
C ALA A 46 8.08 -10.95 14.21
N PRO A 47 8.08 -12.21 13.72
CA PRO A 47 7.57 -12.55 12.39
C PRO A 47 6.08 -12.22 12.20
N GLY A 48 5.29 -12.15 13.29
CA GLY A 48 3.89 -11.76 13.23
C GLY A 48 3.64 -10.25 13.08
N PHE A 49 4.65 -9.40 13.24
CA PHE A 49 4.45 -7.95 13.28
C PHE A 49 4.00 -7.37 11.92
N LEU A 50 4.55 -7.88 10.82
CA LEU A 50 4.20 -7.42 9.47
C LEU A 50 3.37 -8.43 8.67
N ARG A 51 2.97 -9.54 9.28
CA ARG A 51 2.22 -10.58 8.58
C ARG A 51 0.86 -10.05 8.14
N PHE A 52 0.66 -10.00 6.83
CA PHE A 52 -0.46 -9.36 6.14
C PHE A 52 -0.67 -7.87 6.46
N ALA A 53 0.36 -7.18 6.96
CA ALA A 53 0.25 -5.79 7.33
C ALA A 53 0.03 -4.91 6.08
N PRO A 54 -1.02 -4.07 6.04
CA PRO A 54 -1.17 -3.07 5.00
C PRO A 54 -0.10 -1.99 5.19
N LEU A 55 0.67 -1.76 4.14
CA LEU A 55 1.84 -0.90 4.19
C LEU A 55 1.85 0.07 3.01
N VAL A 56 2.28 1.31 3.25
CA VAL A 56 2.39 2.36 2.25
C VAL A 56 3.86 2.61 1.94
N LEU A 57 4.23 2.75 0.66
CA LEU A 57 5.59 3.08 0.28
C LEU A 57 5.77 4.61 0.25
N GLY A 58 6.70 5.13 1.04
CA GLY A 58 7.08 6.54 1.05
C GLY A 58 8.21 6.79 0.05
N LEU A 59 8.01 7.73 -0.87
CA LEU A 59 8.92 7.98 -1.99
C LEU A 59 9.73 9.28 -1.85
N ASP A 60 9.55 10.04 -0.78
CA ASP A 60 10.16 11.38 -0.61
C ASP A 60 11.70 11.36 -0.54
N ASP A 61 12.27 10.25 -0.06
CA ASP A 61 13.70 10.10 0.13
C ASP A 61 14.41 9.47 -1.11
N LEU A 62 13.65 9.13 -2.17
CA LEU A 62 14.21 8.60 -3.41
C LEU A 62 14.62 9.75 -4.36
N ASN A 63 15.93 9.91 -4.55
CA ASN A 63 16.50 10.84 -5.53
C ASN A 63 17.01 10.10 -6.77
N VAL A 64 16.10 9.39 -7.45
CA VAL A 64 16.37 8.56 -8.63
C VAL A 64 15.33 8.81 -9.71
N ALA A 65 15.65 8.47 -10.94
CA ALA A 65 14.69 8.48 -12.03
C ALA A 65 13.64 7.35 -11.84
N PRO A 66 12.40 7.54 -12.29
CA PRO A 66 11.33 6.55 -12.09
C PRO A 66 11.62 5.16 -12.67
N HIS A 67 12.41 5.07 -13.73
CA HIS A 67 12.77 3.81 -14.37
C HIS A 67 13.82 3.01 -13.59
N GLU A 68 14.46 3.62 -12.59
CA GLU A 68 15.42 2.94 -11.71
C GLU A 68 14.72 2.13 -10.62
N VAL A 69 13.42 2.37 -10.38
CA VAL A 69 12.63 1.66 -9.38
C VAL A 69 11.68 0.67 -10.06
N ASP A 70 11.93 -0.63 -9.89
CA ASP A 70 10.99 -1.67 -10.31
C ASP A 70 9.92 -1.90 -9.22
N PHE A 71 8.90 -1.04 -9.22
CA PHE A 71 7.78 -1.13 -8.29
C PHE A 71 7.00 -2.45 -8.39
N ALA A 72 6.96 -3.08 -9.57
CA ALA A 72 6.23 -4.33 -9.76
C ALA A 72 6.97 -5.49 -9.05
N THR A 73 8.28 -5.58 -9.24
CA THR A 73 9.13 -6.55 -8.54
C THR A 73 9.12 -6.31 -7.04
N LEU A 74 9.33 -5.06 -6.59
CA LEU A 74 9.29 -4.71 -5.16
C LEU A 74 7.96 -5.12 -4.51
N ALA A 75 6.83 -4.80 -5.15
CA ALA A 75 5.52 -5.16 -4.62
C ALA A 75 5.28 -6.68 -4.60
N GLY A 76 5.77 -7.40 -5.63
CA GLY A 76 5.70 -8.86 -5.71
C GLY A 76 6.49 -9.53 -4.58
N GLU A 77 7.73 -9.11 -4.37
CA GLU A 77 8.62 -9.66 -3.36
C GLU A 77 8.14 -9.36 -1.93
N LEU A 78 7.64 -8.14 -1.66
CA LEU A 78 7.01 -7.81 -0.38
C LEU A 78 5.82 -8.72 -0.10
N ARG A 79 4.95 -8.97 -1.10
CA ARG A 79 3.82 -9.89 -0.95
C ARG A 79 4.25 -11.32 -0.70
N ALA A 80 5.35 -11.76 -1.30
CA ALA A 80 5.91 -13.10 -1.09
C ALA A 80 6.36 -13.34 0.37
N ILE A 81 6.74 -12.28 1.08
CA ILE A 81 7.05 -12.32 2.53
C ILE A 81 5.87 -11.87 3.41
N GLU A 82 4.64 -12.01 2.90
CA GLU A 82 3.38 -11.66 3.57
C GLU A 82 3.22 -10.16 3.92
N ILE A 83 3.97 -9.23 3.33
CA ILE A 83 3.78 -7.78 3.51
C ILE A 83 2.91 -7.23 2.37
N MET A 84 1.87 -6.46 2.71
CA MET A 84 0.88 -6.02 1.72
C MET A 84 1.07 -4.53 1.37
N PRO A 85 1.87 -4.18 0.36
CA PRO A 85 1.95 -2.81 -0.13
C PRO A 85 0.63 -2.43 -0.80
N ILE A 86 -0.02 -1.37 -0.31
CA ILE A 86 -1.36 -0.94 -0.77
C ILE A 86 -1.37 0.38 -1.53
N GLY A 87 -0.25 1.09 -1.56
CA GLY A 87 -0.14 2.37 -2.26
C GLY A 87 1.14 3.10 -1.92
N THR A 88 1.24 4.34 -2.42
CA THR A 88 2.41 5.21 -2.23
C THR A 88 2.03 6.56 -1.64
N ILE A 89 3.02 7.24 -1.06
CA ILE A 89 2.92 8.64 -0.64
C ILE A 89 4.22 9.38 -1.00
N GLY A 90 4.11 10.68 -1.24
CA GLY A 90 5.26 11.54 -1.50
C GLY A 90 5.84 11.38 -2.90
N GLY A 91 7.11 11.73 -3.05
CA GLY A 91 7.91 11.60 -4.27
C GLY A 91 7.48 12.52 -5.42
N SER A 92 8.19 12.43 -6.54
CA SER A 92 7.88 13.20 -7.74
C SER A 92 6.61 12.68 -8.44
N PRO A 93 5.92 13.50 -9.26
CA PRO A 93 4.79 13.05 -10.06
C PRO A 93 5.11 11.84 -10.94
N GLU A 94 6.32 11.77 -11.48
CA GLU A 94 6.76 10.70 -12.37
C GLU A 94 6.99 9.39 -11.59
N LEU A 95 7.57 9.45 -10.39
CA LEU A 95 7.69 8.29 -9.49
C LEU A 95 6.32 7.76 -9.09
N ARG A 96 5.37 8.64 -8.77
CA ARG A 96 3.99 8.24 -8.46
C ARG A 96 3.29 7.59 -9.65
N ALA A 97 3.49 8.12 -10.86
CA ALA A 97 2.93 7.54 -12.08
C ALA A 97 3.50 6.14 -12.37
N ALA A 98 4.81 5.95 -12.18
CA ALA A 98 5.45 4.64 -12.33
C ALA A 98 4.90 3.63 -11.31
N ALA A 99 4.79 4.02 -10.03
CA ALA A 99 4.20 3.18 -8.99
C ALA A 99 2.73 2.84 -9.28
N GLN A 100 1.95 3.81 -9.75
CA GLN A 100 0.56 3.59 -10.14
C GLN A 100 0.44 2.59 -11.29
N GLY A 101 1.35 2.63 -12.28
CA GLY A 101 1.44 1.65 -13.35
C GLY A 101 1.70 0.22 -12.85
N ALA A 102 2.36 0.08 -11.70
CA ALA A 102 2.58 -1.20 -11.03
C ALA A 102 1.45 -1.61 -10.05
N GLY A 103 0.32 -0.89 -10.04
CA GLY A 103 -0.82 -1.17 -9.18
C GLY A 103 -0.70 -0.60 -7.75
N LEU A 104 0.23 0.33 -7.52
CA LEU A 104 0.39 1.04 -6.25
C LEU A 104 -0.11 2.49 -6.39
N PRO A 105 -1.40 2.75 -6.13
CA PRO A 105 -1.96 4.09 -6.31
C PRO A 105 -1.39 5.08 -5.28
N PRO A 106 -1.33 6.38 -5.61
CA PRO A 106 -1.01 7.40 -4.62
C PRO A 106 -2.15 7.53 -3.60
N LEU A 107 -1.80 7.48 -2.32
CA LEU A 107 -2.73 7.69 -1.22
C LEU A 107 -2.72 9.16 -0.82
N ARG A 108 -3.88 9.64 -0.35
CA ARG A 108 -4.00 10.96 0.27
C ARG A 108 -3.77 10.78 1.77
N ALA A 109 -2.71 11.40 2.30
CA ALA A 109 -2.58 11.64 3.72
C ALA A 109 -3.31 12.93 4.14
#